data_AF-A0A2V7G8W6-F1
#
_entry.id   AF-A0A2V7G8W6-F1
#
_cell.length_a   1.000
_cell.length_b   1.000
_cell.length_c   1.000
_cell.angle_alpha   90.00
_cell.angle_beta   90.00
_cell.angle_gamma   90.00
#
_symmetry.space_group_name_H-M   'P 1'
#
loop_
_entity.id
_entity.type
_entity.pdbx_description
1 polymer ?
#
loop_
_entity_poly.entity_id
_entity_poly.type
_entity_poly.pdbx_seq_one_letter_code
_entity_poly.pdbx_strand_id
1 'polypeptide(L)'
;MSDPQASRRASIVETVATTDGFLRLAGREFLIFLYTALRSLKLYPIENAQVQRALDDLASATKHLLEVERELELRLQGEFIFVNSTRLRLDLDNYASFSHILGVLRQCGVGAVRMDEGVDRKQLQIFVSLLLSYSAKEANPNKVFELAQKLQDGGVSLISVEPPLETEEDVEEVERLKEAAKRTYARSVAVTKEVINSIRLGRTAN
;
A
#
# COMPACT_ATOMS: atom_id res chain seq x y z
N MET A 1 25.40 -45.92 -7.33
CA MET A 1 24.39 -45.34 -8.22
C MET A 1 23.79 -44.15 -7.51
N SER A 2 24.20 -42.95 -7.87
CA SER A 2 23.79 -41.70 -7.22
C SER A 2 22.42 -41.28 -7.76
N ASP A 3 21.47 -41.00 -6.87
CA ASP A 3 20.07 -40.72 -7.22
C ASP A 3 19.91 -39.29 -7.79
N PRO A 4 19.57 -39.12 -9.09
CA PRO A 4 19.45 -37.80 -9.72
C PRO A 4 18.29 -36.96 -9.16
N GLN A 5 17.29 -37.56 -8.50
CA GLN A 5 16.22 -36.81 -7.85
C GLN A 5 16.66 -36.11 -6.55
N ALA A 6 17.65 -36.68 -5.83
CA ALA A 6 18.18 -36.08 -4.61
C ALA A 6 19.02 -34.82 -4.92
N SER A 7 19.83 -34.87 -5.99
CA SER A 7 20.66 -33.73 -6.43
C SER A 7 19.82 -32.53 -6.91
N ARG A 8 18.71 -32.78 -7.62
CA ARG A 8 17.80 -31.72 -8.09
C ARG A 8 17.01 -31.07 -6.95
N ARG A 9 16.66 -31.83 -5.90
CA ARG A 9 16.01 -31.29 -4.69
C ARG A 9 16.96 -30.40 -3.89
N ALA A 10 18.22 -30.82 -3.74
CA ALA A 10 19.24 -30.03 -3.06
C ALA A 10 19.49 -28.67 -3.75
N SER A 11 19.57 -28.64 -5.10
CA SER A 11 19.78 -27.40 -5.85
C SER A 11 18.61 -26.41 -5.76
N ILE A 12 17.37 -26.91 -5.74
CA ILE A 12 16.17 -26.06 -5.59
C ILE A 12 16.14 -25.44 -4.19
N VAL A 13 16.43 -26.21 -3.14
CA VAL A 13 16.45 -25.71 -1.76
C VAL A 13 17.52 -24.64 -1.56
N GLU A 14 18.70 -24.82 -2.14
CA GLU A 14 19.78 -23.83 -2.09
C GLU A 14 19.44 -22.53 -2.85
N THR A 15 18.79 -22.65 -4.01
CA THR A 15 18.32 -21.49 -4.79
C THR A 15 17.27 -20.71 -3.99
N VAL A 16 16.27 -21.39 -3.43
CA VAL A 16 15.21 -20.76 -2.63
C VAL A 16 15.79 -20.08 -1.38
N ALA A 17 16.69 -20.73 -0.66
CA ALA A 17 17.32 -20.13 0.52
C ALA A 17 18.15 -18.88 0.20
N THR A 18 18.80 -18.86 -0.97
CA THR A 18 19.58 -17.72 -1.45
C THR A 18 18.66 -16.55 -1.83
N THR A 19 17.59 -16.82 -2.56
CA THR A 19 16.56 -15.83 -2.91
C THR A 19 15.90 -15.22 -1.68
N ASP A 20 15.54 -16.06 -0.69
CA ASP A 20 15.00 -15.63 0.60
C ASP A 20 15.97 -14.69 1.36
N GLY A 21 17.26 -15.01 1.35
CA GLY A 21 18.30 -14.18 1.96
C GLY A 21 18.42 -12.83 1.27
N PHE A 22 18.40 -12.83 -0.06
CA PHE A 22 18.38 -11.63 -0.88
C PHE A 22 17.16 -10.76 -0.58
N LEU A 23 15.95 -11.32 -0.62
CA LEU A 23 14.70 -10.62 -0.36
C LEU A 23 14.68 -9.94 1.02
N ARG A 24 15.24 -10.60 2.04
CA ARG A 24 15.35 -9.99 3.38
C ARG A 24 16.26 -8.78 3.40
N LEU A 25 17.40 -8.83 2.71
CA LEU A 25 18.37 -7.74 2.68
C LEU A 25 17.87 -6.58 1.81
N ALA A 26 17.52 -6.88 0.55
CA ALA A 26 17.06 -5.89 -0.42
C ALA A 26 15.70 -5.29 -0.04
N GLY A 27 14.78 -6.10 0.52
CA GLY A 27 13.50 -5.61 1.01
C GLY A 27 13.66 -4.64 2.19
N ARG A 28 14.60 -4.89 3.11
CA ARG A 28 14.91 -3.96 4.20
C ARG A 28 15.50 -2.65 3.67
N GLU A 29 16.44 -2.74 2.74
CA GLU A 29 17.03 -1.57 2.09
C GLU A 29 15.97 -0.72 1.36
N PHE A 30 15.09 -1.37 0.59
CA PHE A 30 13.95 -0.71 -0.04
C PHE A 30 13.07 0.04 0.97
N LEU A 31 12.77 -0.55 2.13
CA LEU A 31 11.99 0.13 3.17
C LEU A 31 12.72 1.33 3.77
N ILE A 32 14.04 1.25 3.98
CA ILE A 32 14.83 2.39 4.45
C ILE A 32 14.76 3.55 3.45
N PHE A 33 14.87 3.27 2.15
CA PHE A 33 14.76 4.31 1.12
C PHE A 33 13.34 4.85 0.97
N LEU A 34 12.31 4.00 1.09
CA LEU A 34 10.92 4.44 1.11
C LEU A 34 10.65 5.39 2.29
N TYR A 35 11.12 5.03 3.48
CA TYR A 35 11.06 5.91 4.65
C TYR A 35 11.78 7.23 4.41
N THR A 36 12.97 7.19 3.83
CA THR A 36 13.78 8.39 3.55
C THR A 36 13.09 9.30 2.53
N ALA A 37 12.47 8.74 1.49
CA ALA A 37 11.69 9.48 0.51
C ALA A 37 10.45 10.13 1.14
N LEU A 38 9.67 9.37 1.93
CA LEU A 38 8.54 9.89 2.69
C LEU A 38 8.96 11.05 3.61
N ARG A 39 10.04 10.87 4.36
CA ARG A 39 10.53 11.87 5.31
C ARG A 39 11.04 13.12 4.60
N SER A 40 11.78 12.95 3.50
CA SER A 40 12.33 14.07 2.74
C SER A 40 11.22 14.89 2.09
N LEU A 41 10.24 14.23 1.45
CA LEU A 41 9.08 14.90 0.85
C LEU A 41 8.18 15.59 1.89
N LYS A 42 8.12 15.07 3.12
CA LYS A 42 7.42 15.74 4.22
C LYS A 42 8.11 17.02 4.67
N LEU A 43 9.43 17.12 4.55
CA LEU A 43 10.23 18.22 5.10
C LEU A 43 10.61 19.27 4.06
N TYR A 44 10.72 18.89 2.80
CA TYR A 44 11.27 19.72 1.74
C TYR A 44 10.42 19.64 0.46
N PRO A 45 10.45 20.69 -0.39
CA PRO A 45 9.78 20.66 -1.68
C PRO A 45 10.43 19.64 -2.62
N ILE A 46 9.70 19.22 -3.65
CA ILE A 46 10.13 18.15 -4.56
C ILE A 46 11.45 18.49 -5.26
N GLU A 47 11.71 19.76 -5.57
CA GLU A 47 12.92 20.24 -6.25
C GLU A 47 14.18 20.14 -5.37
N ASN A 48 14.03 19.90 -4.07
CA ASN A 48 15.16 19.81 -3.15
C ASN A 48 16.06 18.62 -3.49
N ALA A 49 17.38 18.85 -3.50
CA ALA A 49 18.37 17.82 -3.83
C ALA A 49 18.30 16.58 -2.92
N GLN A 50 17.95 16.74 -1.63
CA GLN A 50 17.73 15.63 -0.71
C GLN A 50 16.53 14.77 -1.13
N VAL A 51 15.44 15.42 -1.55
CA VAL A 51 14.25 14.72 -2.04
C VAL A 51 14.56 13.98 -3.34
N GLN A 52 15.22 14.66 -4.28
CA GLN A 52 15.58 14.07 -5.57
C GLN A 52 16.46 12.82 -5.36
N ARG A 53 17.47 12.91 -4.49
CA ARG A 53 18.34 11.79 -4.14
C ARG A 53 17.59 10.65 -3.47
N ALA A 54 16.71 10.94 -2.50
CA ALA A 54 15.93 9.91 -1.83
C ALA A 54 15.01 9.14 -2.79
N LEU A 55 14.47 9.83 -3.81
CA LEU A 55 13.68 9.20 -4.86
C LEU A 55 14.54 8.37 -5.83
N ASP A 56 15.77 8.81 -6.13
CA ASP A 56 16.72 8.04 -6.94
C ASP A 56 17.14 6.75 -6.23
N ASP A 57 17.45 6.83 -4.93
CA ASP A 57 17.83 5.68 -4.12
C ASP A 57 16.66 4.68 -4.02
N LEU A 58 15.43 5.17 -3.80
CA LEU A 58 14.22 4.35 -3.83
C LEU A 58 14.03 3.66 -5.19
N ALA A 59 14.16 4.40 -6.29
CA ALA A 59 14.03 3.84 -7.64
C ALA A 59 15.08 2.76 -7.93
N SER A 60 16.31 2.97 -7.48
CA SER A 60 17.39 1.98 -7.62
C SER A 60 17.08 0.71 -6.83
N ALA A 61 16.59 0.83 -5.59
CA ALA A 61 16.24 -0.32 -4.76
C ALA A 61 15.01 -1.08 -5.30
N THR A 62 13.99 -0.37 -5.77
CA THR A 62 12.83 -0.99 -6.46
C THR A 62 13.28 -1.75 -7.69
N LYS A 63 14.13 -1.15 -8.53
CA LYS A 63 14.65 -1.80 -9.74
C LYS A 63 15.45 -3.06 -9.39
N HIS A 64 16.31 -3.01 -8.39
CA HIS A 64 17.11 -4.17 -7.96
C HIS A 64 16.25 -5.34 -7.51
N LEU A 65 15.15 -5.08 -6.77
CA LEU A 65 14.19 -6.12 -6.39
C LEU A 65 13.48 -6.71 -7.61
N LEU A 66 13.01 -5.86 -8.53
CA LEU A 66 12.29 -6.28 -9.73
C LEU A 66 13.17 -7.05 -10.72
N GLU A 67 14.48 -6.76 -10.79
CA GLU A 67 15.42 -7.52 -11.63
C GLU A 67 15.54 -8.99 -11.20
N VAL A 68 15.31 -9.29 -9.93
CA VAL A 68 15.39 -10.65 -9.38
C VAL A 68 14.02 -11.34 -9.37
N GLU A 69 12.98 -10.62 -8.94
CA GLU A 69 11.67 -11.21 -8.64
C GLU A 69 10.58 -10.93 -9.68
N ARG A 70 10.84 -10.02 -10.64
CA ARG A 70 9.91 -9.48 -11.67
C ARG A 70 8.69 -8.72 -11.15
N GLU A 71 8.25 -9.02 -9.94
CA GLU A 71 7.19 -8.34 -9.22
C GLU A 71 7.67 -8.06 -7.79
N LEU A 72 7.25 -6.92 -7.25
CA LEU A 72 7.47 -6.55 -5.85
C LEU A 72 6.12 -6.35 -5.17
N GLU A 73 5.76 -7.27 -4.28
CA GLU A 73 4.63 -7.16 -3.37
C GLU A 73 5.13 -6.79 -1.97
N LEU A 74 4.70 -5.63 -1.47
CA LEU A 74 4.83 -5.23 -0.08
C LEU A 74 3.49 -5.45 0.63
N ARG A 75 3.41 -6.47 1.50
CA ARG A 75 2.18 -6.85 2.20
C ARG A 75 2.27 -6.59 3.70
N LEU A 76 1.19 -6.08 4.27
CA LEU A 76 1.02 -5.83 5.70
C LEU A 76 0.15 -6.93 6.29
N GLN A 77 0.62 -7.55 7.37
CA GLN A 77 -0.16 -8.54 8.12
C GLN A 77 0.11 -8.39 9.61
N GLY A 78 -0.89 -7.90 10.36
CA GLY A 78 -0.68 -7.46 11.74
C GLY A 78 0.45 -6.44 11.81
N GLU A 79 1.40 -6.64 12.73
CA GLU A 79 2.59 -5.79 12.91
C GLU A 79 3.77 -6.16 11.99
N PHE A 80 3.55 -7.01 10.99
CA PHE A 80 4.60 -7.52 10.12
C PHE A 80 4.46 -7.01 8.70
N ILE A 81 5.61 -6.82 8.07
CA ILE A 81 5.74 -6.46 6.67
C ILE A 81 6.41 -7.62 5.94
N PHE A 82 5.84 -7.99 4.81
CA PHE A 82 6.32 -9.04 3.92
C PHE A 82 6.70 -8.42 2.59
N VAL A 83 7.81 -8.89 2.02
CA VAL A 83 8.21 -8.62 0.63
C VAL A 83 8.15 -9.95 -0.11
N ASN A 84 7.28 -10.08 -1.12
CA ASN A 84 7.07 -11.31 -1.87
C ASN A 84 6.90 -12.55 -0.97
N SER A 85 5.99 -12.46 0.02
CA SER A 85 5.77 -13.49 1.06
C SER A 85 6.95 -13.75 2.01
N THR A 86 8.08 -13.07 1.85
CA THR A 86 9.21 -13.12 2.78
C THR A 86 9.02 -12.10 3.89
N ARG A 87 8.82 -12.59 5.12
CA ARG A 87 8.69 -11.73 6.30
C ARG A 87 10.00 -10.98 6.56
N LEU A 88 9.92 -9.66 6.59
CA LEU A 88 11.03 -8.83 7.02
C LEU A 88 11.08 -8.77 8.55
N ARG A 89 12.24 -9.05 9.12
CA ARG A 89 12.46 -8.97 10.56
C ARG A 89 12.86 -7.54 10.94
N LEU A 90 12.16 -7.01 11.94
CA LEU A 90 12.52 -5.77 12.60
C LEU A 90 13.74 -6.00 13.49
N ASP A 91 14.66 -5.05 13.46
CA ASP A 91 15.71 -4.89 14.47
C ASP A 91 15.65 -3.48 15.06
N LEU A 92 16.42 -3.21 16.11
CA LEU A 92 16.40 -1.91 16.79
C LEU A 92 16.83 -0.76 15.88
N ASP A 93 17.73 -1.02 14.94
CA ASP A 93 18.30 0.00 14.06
C ASP A 93 17.29 0.47 13.00
N ASN A 94 16.38 -0.41 12.57
CA ASN A 94 15.39 -0.12 11.54
C ASN A 94 13.96 0.06 12.05
N TYR A 95 13.71 -0.17 13.35
CA TYR A 95 12.37 -0.10 13.95
C TYR A 95 11.62 1.20 13.62
N ALA A 96 12.27 2.36 13.78
CA ALA A 96 11.63 3.65 13.53
C ALA A 96 11.16 3.82 12.07
N SER A 97 11.96 3.36 11.11
CA SER A 97 11.63 3.42 9.68
C SER A 97 10.46 2.50 9.35
N PHE A 98 10.51 1.26 9.85
CA PHE A 98 9.45 0.27 9.62
C PHE A 98 8.13 0.67 10.25
N SER A 99 8.13 1.06 11.53
CA SER A 99 6.91 1.50 12.22
C SER A 99 6.29 2.73 11.55
N HIS A 100 7.11 3.63 11.00
CA HIS A 100 6.62 4.77 10.24
C HIS A 100 5.92 4.32 8.94
N ILE A 101 6.54 3.43 8.16
CA ILE A 101 5.96 2.92 6.91
C ILE A 101 4.65 2.17 7.19
N LEU A 102 4.67 1.27 8.18
CA LEU A 102 3.49 0.55 8.66
C LEU A 102 2.36 1.53 9.01
N GLY A 103 2.67 2.59 9.75
CA GLY A 103 1.71 3.63 10.12
C GLY A 103 1.15 4.39 8.91
N VAL A 104 2.00 4.80 7.96
CA VAL A 104 1.58 5.51 6.75
C VAL A 104 0.65 4.64 5.90
N LEU A 105 1.00 3.38 5.66
CA LEU A 105 0.19 2.47 4.84
C LEU A 105 -1.15 2.18 5.52
N ARG A 106 -1.17 1.92 6.84
CA ARG A 106 -2.41 1.77 7.61
C ARG A 106 -3.29 3.02 7.57
N GLN A 107 -2.71 4.20 7.74
CA GLN A 107 -3.45 5.47 7.66
C GLN A 107 -4.07 5.68 6.26
N CYS A 108 -3.47 5.14 5.21
CA CYS A 108 -4.03 5.15 3.86
C CYS A 108 -5.07 4.06 3.61
N GLY A 109 -5.29 3.14 4.56
CA GLY A 109 -6.12 1.95 4.36
C GLY A 109 -5.50 0.93 3.40
N VAL A 110 -4.18 0.95 3.24
CA VAL A 110 -3.43 0.04 2.36
C VAL A 110 -3.02 -1.20 3.15
N GLY A 111 -3.27 -2.38 2.58
CA GLY A 111 -2.86 -3.69 3.08
C GLY A 111 -1.82 -4.39 2.21
N ALA A 112 -1.76 -4.05 0.92
CA ALA A 112 -0.65 -4.42 0.06
C ALA A 112 -0.35 -3.33 -0.97
N VAL A 113 0.91 -3.23 -1.36
CA VAL A 113 1.37 -2.45 -2.51
C VAL A 113 2.02 -3.43 -3.46
N ARG A 114 1.64 -3.39 -4.74
CA ARG A 114 2.30 -4.18 -5.79
C ARG A 114 2.96 -3.26 -6.80
N MET A 115 4.16 -3.62 -7.21
CA MET A 115 4.96 -2.92 -8.20
C MET A 115 5.41 -3.92 -9.26
N ASP A 116 5.12 -3.61 -10.52
CA ASP A 116 5.47 -4.45 -11.66
C ASP A 116 6.82 -4.04 -12.28
N GLU A 117 7.44 -4.94 -13.04
CA GLU A 117 8.63 -4.64 -13.82
C GLU A 117 8.41 -3.39 -14.72
N GLY A 118 9.40 -2.49 -14.74
CA GLY A 118 9.34 -1.26 -15.51
C GLY A 118 8.77 -0.04 -14.78
N VAL A 119 8.43 -0.16 -13.48
CA VAL A 119 8.17 1.00 -12.63
C VAL A 119 9.31 2.00 -12.74
N ASP A 120 8.97 3.25 -13.05
CA ASP A 120 9.94 4.33 -13.18
C ASP A 120 9.94 5.26 -11.95
N ARG A 121 10.96 6.12 -11.91
CA ARG A 121 11.15 7.11 -10.86
C ARG A 121 9.95 8.07 -10.72
N LYS A 122 9.30 8.45 -11.82
CA LYS A 122 8.17 9.40 -11.80
C LYS A 122 6.95 8.75 -11.15
N GLN A 123 6.69 7.49 -11.45
CA GLN A 123 5.62 6.71 -10.82
C GLN A 123 5.85 6.58 -9.31
N LEU A 124 7.08 6.26 -8.89
CA LEU A 124 7.45 6.21 -7.47
C LEU A 124 7.29 7.57 -6.78
N GLN A 125 7.69 8.67 -7.42
CA GLN A 125 7.49 10.01 -6.88
C GLN A 125 6.01 10.32 -6.63
N ILE A 126 5.14 10.02 -7.60
CA ILE A 126 3.69 10.24 -7.47
C ILE A 126 3.14 9.36 -6.36
N PHE A 127 3.53 8.09 -6.31
CA PHE A 127 3.13 7.15 -5.27
C PHE A 127 3.48 7.63 -3.86
N VAL A 128 4.74 7.99 -3.61
CA VAL A 128 5.19 8.47 -2.29
C VAL A 128 4.49 9.79 -1.91
N SER A 129 4.30 10.69 -2.88
CA SER A 129 3.59 11.96 -2.64
C SER A 129 2.12 11.74 -2.27
N LEU A 130 1.45 10.81 -2.96
CA LEU A 130 0.06 10.47 -2.68
C LEU A 130 -0.08 9.74 -1.34
N LEU A 131 0.84 8.83 -0.99
CA LEU A 131 0.86 8.20 0.34
C LEU A 131 0.93 9.25 1.47
N LEU A 132 1.82 10.24 1.36
CA LEU A 132 1.92 11.32 2.37
C LEU A 132 0.64 12.15 2.45
N SER A 133 0.08 12.51 1.29
CA SER A 133 -1.14 13.31 1.23
C SER A 133 -2.32 12.55 1.84
N TYR A 134 -2.48 11.27 1.50
CA TYR A 134 -3.57 10.45 2.00
C TYR A 134 -3.36 10.06 3.46
N SER A 135 -2.15 9.79 3.94
CA SER A 135 -1.92 9.46 5.35
C SER A 135 -2.36 10.59 6.29
N ALA A 136 -2.29 11.84 5.83
CA ALA A 136 -2.73 13.02 6.59
C ALA A 136 -4.26 13.28 6.56
N LYS A 137 -5.01 12.65 5.63
CA LYS A 137 -6.47 12.80 5.55
C LYS A 137 -7.17 12.01 6.66
N GLU A 138 -8.39 12.40 7.01
CA GLU A 138 -9.24 11.61 7.91
C GLU A 138 -9.46 10.19 7.39
N ALA A 139 -9.60 9.23 8.31
CA ALA A 139 -9.85 7.84 7.96
C ALA A 139 -11.27 7.71 7.38
N ASN A 140 -11.40 7.02 6.26
CA ASN A 140 -12.70 6.67 5.70
C ASN A 140 -12.61 5.31 4.98
N PRO A 141 -13.74 4.58 4.82
CA PRO A 141 -13.72 3.24 4.23
C PRO A 141 -13.27 3.18 2.77
N ASN A 142 -13.37 4.30 2.04
CA ASN A 142 -13.07 4.36 0.61
C ASN A 142 -11.65 4.88 0.31
N LYS A 143 -10.87 5.20 1.35
CA LYS A 143 -9.62 5.95 1.22
C LYS A 143 -8.58 5.27 0.32
N VAL A 144 -8.47 3.95 0.39
CA VAL A 144 -7.57 3.17 -0.47
C VAL A 144 -8.03 3.16 -1.93
N PHE A 145 -9.34 3.13 -2.18
CA PHE A 145 -9.90 3.20 -3.54
C PHE A 145 -9.71 4.59 -4.15
N GLU A 146 -9.90 5.64 -3.35
CA GLU A 146 -9.58 7.02 -3.78
C GLU A 146 -8.09 7.18 -4.09
N LEU A 147 -7.22 6.60 -3.27
CA LEU A 147 -5.76 6.58 -3.52
C LEU A 147 -5.43 5.83 -4.81
N ALA A 148 -6.00 4.64 -5.02
CA ALA A 148 -5.81 3.84 -6.24
C ALA A 148 -6.28 4.60 -7.49
N GLN A 149 -7.43 5.27 -7.43
CA GLN A 149 -7.91 6.12 -8.52
C GLN A 149 -6.94 7.28 -8.80
N LYS A 150 -6.41 7.93 -7.76
CA LYS A 150 -5.45 9.04 -7.94
C LYS A 150 -4.11 8.59 -8.51
N LEU A 151 -3.67 7.36 -8.22
CA LEU A 151 -2.51 6.76 -8.87
C LEU A 151 -2.76 6.63 -10.37
N GLN A 152 -3.91 6.06 -10.77
CA GLN A 152 -4.28 5.92 -12.18
C GLN A 152 -4.40 7.28 -12.88
N ASP A 153 -5.10 8.24 -12.27
CA ASP A 153 -5.24 9.61 -12.79
C ASP A 153 -3.87 10.29 -12.99
N GLY A 154 -2.90 9.96 -12.12
CA GLY A 154 -1.52 10.46 -12.18
C GLY A 154 -0.62 9.76 -13.20
N GLY A 155 -1.15 8.78 -13.95
CA GLY A 155 -0.38 7.96 -14.89
C GLY A 155 0.53 6.94 -14.21
N VAL A 156 0.19 6.51 -13.00
CA VAL A 156 0.85 5.41 -12.30
C VAL A 156 0.11 4.12 -12.63
N SER A 157 0.65 3.36 -13.58
CA SER A 157 0.02 2.13 -14.09
C SER A 157 0.71 0.85 -13.58
N LEU A 158 1.95 0.95 -13.11
CA LEU A 158 2.75 -0.19 -12.66
C LEU A 158 2.88 -0.26 -11.13
N ILE A 159 2.14 0.58 -10.41
CA ILE A 159 2.03 0.52 -8.94
C ILE A 159 0.56 0.46 -8.58
N SER A 160 0.16 -0.56 -7.83
CA SER A 160 -1.21 -0.72 -7.32
C SER A 160 -1.23 -0.86 -5.80
N VAL A 161 -2.37 -0.52 -5.21
CA VAL A 161 -2.61 -0.64 -3.77
C VAL A 161 -3.89 -1.42 -3.53
N GLU A 162 -3.86 -2.31 -2.55
CA GLU A 162 -4.97 -3.17 -2.17
C GLU A 162 -5.35 -2.90 -0.70
N PRO A 163 -6.64 -3.04 -0.32
CA PRO A 163 -7.04 -3.00 1.08
C PRO A 163 -6.38 -4.15 1.89
N PRO A 164 -6.31 -4.04 3.22
CA PRO A 164 -6.00 -5.17 4.09
C PRO A 164 -6.88 -6.38 3.78
N LEU A 165 -6.28 -7.57 3.81
CA LEU A 165 -7.06 -8.80 3.81
C LEU A 165 -7.88 -8.82 5.11
N GLU A 166 -9.20 -8.93 4.99
CA GLU A 166 -10.08 -9.09 6.14
C GLU A 166 -9.72 -10.44 6.80
N THR A 167 -9.22 -10.43 8.04
CA THR A 167 -9.18 -11.65 8.87
C THR A 167 -10.61 -12.00 9.29
N GLU A 168 -10.90 -13.25 9.71
CA GLU A 168 -12.26 -13.63 10.16
C GLU A 168 -12.83 -12.68 11.23
N GLU A 169 -11.98 -12.11 12.09
CA GLU A 169 -12.33 -11.09 13.08
C GLU A 169 -12.63 -9.70 12.45
N ASP A 170 -11.90 -9.32 11.39
CA ASP A 170 -12.12 -8.07 10.65
C ASP A 170 -13.40 -8.12 9.80
N VAL A 171 -13.78 -9.29 9.26
CA VAL A 171 -15.02 -9.46 8.48
C VAL A 171 -16.23 -9.11 9.35
N GLU A 172 -16.28 -9.59 10.60
CA GLU A 172 -17.39 -9.31 11.53
C GLU A 172 -17.45 -7.83 11.97
N GLU A 173 -16.30 -7.16 12.12
CA GLU A 173 -16.24 -5.74 12.44
C GLU A 173 -16.58 -4.85 11.24
N VAL A 174 -16.07 -5.18 10.06
CA VAL A 174 -16.36 -4.48 8.80
C VAL A 174 -17.83 -4.67 8.39
N GLU A 175 -18.42 -5.85 8.60
CA GLU A 175 -19.87 -6.07 8.39
C GLU A 175 -20.70 -5.20 9.33
N ARG A 176 -20.36 -5.13 10.62
CA ARG A 176 -21.02 -4.24 11.59
C ARG A 176 -20.91 -2.76 11.20
N LEU A 177 -19.75 -2.34 10.69
CA LEU A 177 -19.51 -0.97 10.21
C LEU A 177 -20.25 -0.68 8.90
N LYS A 178 -20.30 -1.64 7.96
CA LYS A 178 -21.07 -1.55 6.70
C LYS A 178 -22.57 -1.51 6.97
N GLU A 179 -23.08 -2.30 7.91
CA GLU A 179 -24.47 -2.26 8.40
C GLU A 179 -24.82 -0.88 8.99
N ALA A 180 -23.94 -0.32 9.81
CA ALA A 180 -24.10 1.03 10.38
C ALA A 180 -24.06 2.14 9.31
N ALA A 181 -23.18 2.01 8.31
CA ALA A 181 -23.06 2.94 7.19
C ALA A 181 -24.28 2.87 6.25
N LYS A 182 -24.79 1.67 5.95
CA LYS A 182 -26.03 1.47 5.18
C LYS A 182 -27.23 2.10 5.88
N ARG A 183 -27.33 1.98 7.20
CA ARG A 183 -28.40 2.62 8.01
C ARG A 183 -28.31 4.15 7.99
N THR A 184 -27.10 4.71 8.03
CA THR A 184 -26.89 6.16 8.01
C THR A 184 -27.13 6.75 6.61
N TYR A 185 -26.64 6.10 5.56
CA TYR A 185 -26.87 6.51 4.17
C TYR A 185 -28.35 6.38 3.76
N ALA A 186 -29.04 5.31 4.20
CA ALA A 186 -30.47 5.15 3.99
C ALA A 186 -31.30 6.24 4.70
N ARG A 187 -30.88 6.70 5.89
CA ARG A 187 -31.53 7.83 6.58
C ARG A 187 -31.31 9.16 5.87
N SER A 188 -30.11 9.44 5.37
CA SER A 188 -29.84 10.69 4.64
C SER A 188 -30.57 10.76 3.29
N VAL A 189 -30.62 9.65 2.53
CA VAL A 189 -31.32 9.60 1.24
C VAL A 189 -32.85 9.60 1.42
N ALA A 190 -33.38 9.02 2.51
CA ALA A 190 -34.81 9.07 2.81
C ALA A 190 -35.28 10.49 3.19
N VAL A 191 -34.51 11.23 3.99
CA VAL A 191 -34.85 12.60 4.39
C VAL A 191 -34.85 13.56 3.19
N THR A 192 -33.96 13.37 2.20
CA THR A 192 -33.99 14.19 0.96
C THR A 192 -35.18 13.85 0.06
N LYS A 193 -35.62 12.57 0.02
CA LYS A 193 -36.77 12.15 -0.79
C LYS A 193 -38.10 12.64 -0.21
N GLU A 194 -38.24 12.71 1.11
CA GLU A 194 -39.43 13.27 1.78
C GLU A 194 -39.57 14.78 1.59
N VAL A 195 -38.46 15.53 1.55
CA VAL A 195 -38.48 16.98 1.26
C VAL A 195 -38.86 17.24 -0.21
N ILE A 196 -38.38 16.43 -1.15
CA ILE A 196 -38.71 16.60 -2.57
C ILE A 196 -40.17 16.21 -2.86
N ASN A 197 -40.71 15.20 -2.19
CA ASN A 197 -42.11 14.81 -2.33
C ASN A 197 -43.09 15.80 -1.66
N SER A 198 -42.72 16.43 -0.54
CA SER A 198 -43.57 17.43 0.13
C SER A 198 -43.72 18.73 -0.67
N ILE A 199 -42.70 19.11 -1.44
CA ILE A 199 -42.74 20.28 -2.35
C ILE A 199 -43.62 20.01 -3.58
N ARG A 200 -43.68 18.76 -4.06
CA ARG A 200 -44.51 18.38 -5.21
C ARG A 200 -46.00 18.22 -4.86
N LEU A 201 -46.32 17.91 -3.60
CA LEU A 201 -47.70 17.79 -3.12
C LEU A 201 -48.30 19.14 -2.70
N GLY A 202 -47.47 20.12 -2.30
CA GLY A 202 -47.89 21.45 -1.86
C GLY A 202 -48.21 22.47 -2.97
N ARG A 203 -48.18 22.09 -4.25
CA ARG A 203 -48.44 23.02 -5.39
C ARG A 203 -49.73 22.76 -6.17
N THR A 204 -50.62 21.92 -5.67
CA THR A 204 -51.99 21.79 -6.21
C THR A 204 -53.01 21.87 -5.08
N ALA A 205 -53.27 23.09 -4.62
CA ALA A 205 -54.51 23.47 -3.97
C ALA A 205 -54.70 24.97 -4.22
N ASN A 206 -55.26 25.29 -5.38
CA ASN A 206 -56.14 26.42 -5.67
C ASN A 206 -56.67 26.29 -7.10
#